data_AF-A0A165HT02-F1
#
_entry.id   AF-A0A165HT02-F1
#
_cell.length_a   1.000
_cell.length_b   1.000
_cell.length_c   1.000
_cell.angle_alpha   90.00
_cell.angle_beta   90.00
_cell.angle_gamma   90.00
#
_symmetry.space_group_name_H-M   'P 1'
#
loop_
_entity.id
_entity.type
_entity.pdbx_description
1 polymer ?
#
loop_
_entity_poly.entity_id
_entity_poly.type
_entity_poly.pdbx_seq_one_letter_code
_entity_poly.pdbx_strand_id
1 'polypeptide(L)'
;PYDPVTRRPRFCLKIDRPSNSTLLSQLIDAGVLLRTDHPDLPDSGPVVEVALADAEISHVCIRCIRVNWDDYKSRELPDKPRLSRCAKCKVARYCNSKCQRSDWPRHKIECDAWVTKPWLCEFTMEEEHR
;
A
#
# COMPACT_ATOMS: atom_id res chain seq x y z
N PRO A 1 5.35 -1.45 7.53
CA PRO A 1 4.63 -1.14 8.78
C PRO A 1 4.07 0.27 8.78
N TYR A 2 2.76 0.53 8.83
CA TYR A 2 2.37 1.90 9.20
C TYR A 2 3.11 2.31 10.47
N ASP A 3 3.88 3.40 10.41
CA ASP A 3 4.62 3.85 11.58
C ASP A 3 3.60 4.20 12.67
N PRO A 4 3.71 3.63 13.88
CA PRO A 4 2.72 3.85 14.95
C PRO A 4 2.66 5.31 15.42
N VAL A 5 3.74 6.06 15.24
CA VAL A 5 3.90 7.48 15.56
C VAL A 5 3.45 8.35 14.38
N THR A 6 4.03 8.15 13.19
CA THR A 6 3.78 9.05 12.04
C THR A 6 2.51 8.68 11.26
N ARG A 7 1.99 7.45 11.44
CA ARG A 7 0.90 6.85 10.67
C ARG A 7 1.11 6.91 9.16
N ARG A 8 2.37 6.91 8.73
CA ARG A 8 2.75 6.83 7.32
C ARG A 8 2.96 5.38 6.91
N PRO A 9 2.59 4.98 5.69
CA PRO A 9 2.94 3.67 5.16
C PRO A 9 4.47 3.49 5.17
N ARG A 10 4.97 2.33 5.61
CA ARG A 10 6.39 1.95 5.54
C ARG A 10 6.52 0.61 4.85
N PHE A 11 7.58 0.41 4.10
CA PHE A 11 7.84 -0.86 3.43
C PHE A 11 9.34 -1.04 3.17
N CYS A 12 9.74 -2.26 2.84
CA CYS A 12 11.10 -2.51 2.39
C CYS A 12 11.24 -2.22 0.89
N LEU A 13 12.16 -1.34 0.51
CA LEU A 13 12.41 -1.04 -0.89
C LEU A 13 13.46 -2.00 -1.47
N LYS A 14 13.02 -2.88 -2.40
CA LYS A 14 13.92 -3.78 -3.12
C LYS A 14 14.76 -2.98 -4.14
N ILE A 15 16.04 -2.78 -3.80
CA ILE A 15 17.06 -2.12 -4.65
C ILE A 15 18.18 -3.09 -5.06
N ASP A 16 17.89 -4.38 -5.02
CA ASP A 16 18.80 -5.51 -5.27
C ASP A 16 19.38 -5.53 -6.70
N ARG A 17 18.77 -4.81 -7.65
CA ARG A 17 19.31 -4.68 -9.02
C ARG A 17 20.18 -3.44 -9.20
N PRO A 18 21.35 -3.55 -9.88
CA PRO A 18 22.24 -2.42 -10.12
C PRO A 18 21.59 -1.25 -10.86
N SER A 19 20.60 -1.53 -11.72
CA SER A 19 19.82 -0.52 -12.45
C SER A 19 19.00 0.41 -11.56
N ASN A 20 18.74 0.01 -10.31
CA ASN A 20 17.89 0.73 -9.37
C ASN A 20 18.70 1.28 -8.17
N SER A 21 20.03 1.23 -8.24
CA SER A 21 20.94 1.61 -7.15
C SER A 21 20.81 3.07 -6.71
N THR A 22 20.46 3.98 -7.63
CA THR A 22 20.26 5.42 -7.36
C THR A 22 18.81 5.79 -7.05
N LEU A 23 17.87 4.86 -7.24
CA LEU A 23 16.43 5.12 -7.14
C LEU A 23 16.03 5.60 -5.75
N LEU A 24 16.59 5.00 -4.70
CA LEU A 24 16.30 5.39 -3.33
C LEU A 24 16.68 6.86 -3.07
N SER A 25 17.88 7.27 -3.48
CA SER A 25 18.33 8.65 -3.31
C SER A 25 17.44 9.63 -4.07
N GLN A 26 17.09 9.30 -5.31
CA GLN A 26 16.19 10.13 -6.11
C GLN A 26 14.81 10.32 -5.47
N LEU A 27 14.25 9.27 -4.87
CA LEU A 27 12.95 9.32 -4.20
C LEU A 27 12.99 10.07 -2.87
N ILE A 28 14.12 10.04 -2.16
CA ILE A 28 14.34 10.86 -0.96
C ILE A 28 14.48 12.33 -1.35
N ASP A 29 15.30 12.64 -2.36
CA ASP A 29 15.50 14.00 -2.85
C ASP A 29 14.21 14.62 -3.41
N ALA A 30 13.36 13.80 -4.03
CA ALA A 30 12.03 14.20 -4.50
C ALA A 30 11.00 14.34 -3.36
N GLY A 31 11.37 14.03 -2.10
CA GLY A 31 10.46 14.09 -0.96
C GLY A 31 9.32 13.06 -1.02
N VAL A 32 9.51 11.95 -1.73
CA VAL A 32 8.51 10.86 -1.86
C VAL A 32 8.69 9.84 -0.74
N LEU A 33 9.94 9.55 -0.37
CA LEU A 33 10.29 8.57 0.65
C LEU A 33 11.18 9.18 1.74
N LEU A 34 11.06 8.66 2.96
CA LEU A 34 11.98 8.93 4.06
C LEU A 34 12.69 7.63 4.44
N ARG A 35 13.99 7.72 4.72
CA ARG A 35 14.72 6.60 5.33
C ARG A 35 14.27 6.43 6.77
N THR A 36 14.02 5.19 7.16
CA THR A 36 13.73 4.82 8.53
C THR A 36 14.42 3.51 8.87
N ASP A 37 14.64 3.29 10.16
CA ASP A 37 15.10 2.00 10.67
C ASP A 37 13.91 1.21 11.22
N HIS A 38 13.91 -0.11 11.00
CA HIS A 38 12.97 -1.01 11.65
C HIS A 38 13.71 -2.29 12.09
N PRO A 39 13.72 -2.61 13.40
CA PRO A 39 14.53 -3.71 13.93
C PRO A 39 14.10 -5.08 13.38
N ASP A 40 12.84 -5.24 12.97
CA ASP A 40 12.31 -6.54 12.53
C ASP A 40 12.36 -6.79 11.01
N LEU A 41 12.85 -5.83 10.20
CA LEU A 41 12.91 -5.96 8.73
C LEU A 41 14.31 -5.77 8.07
N PRO A 42 15.46 -5.98 8.74
CA PRO A 42 16.77 -5.61 8.18
C PRO A 42 17.24 -6.50 7.01
N ASP A 43 16.78 -7.74 6.91
CA ASP A 43 17.34 -8.72 5.97
C ASP A 43 16.87 -8.59 4.51
N SER A 44 15.96 -7.65 4.21
CA SER A 44 15.36 -7.51 2.86
C SER A 44 15.74 -6.23 2.10
N GLY A 45 16.54 -5.33 2.70
CA GLY A 45 16.94 -4.05 2.10
C GLY A 45 16.56 -2.82 2.95
N PRO A 46 16.79 -1.60 2.44
CA PRO A 46 16.48 -0.38 3.17
C PRO A 46 14.98 -0.23 3.41
N VAL A 47 14.63 0.07 4.66
CA VAL A 47 13.25 0.36 5.06
C VAL A 47 12.97 1.85 4.84
N VAL A 48 11.82 2.15 4.26
CA VAL A 48 11.42 3.50 3.90
C VAL A 48 9.98 3.79 4.31
N GLU A 49 9.70 5.05 4.63
CA GLU A 49 8.34 5.56 4.84
C GLU A 49 7.90 6.41 3.67
N VAL A 50 6.62 6.35 3.32
CA VAL A 50 6.00 7.24 2.34
C VAL A 50 5.87 8.62 2.96
N ALA A 51 6.52 9.61 2.36
CA ALA A 51 6.52 10.98 2.85
C ALA A 51 5.30 11.81 2.41
N LEU A 52 4.60 11.33 1.38
CA LEU A 52 3.40 11.94 0.79
C LEU A 52 2.21 11.87 1.75
N ALA A 53 1.38 12.91 1.76
CA ALA A 53 0.09 12.90 2.44
C ALA A 53 -0.91 11.95 1.76
N ASP A 54 -1.90 11.42 2.49
CA ASP A 54 -2.93 10.53 1.91
C ASP A 54 -3.69 11.17 0.73
N ALA A 55 -3.78 12.50 0.69
CA ALA A 55 -4.39 13.23 -0.44
C ALA A 55 -3.53 13.24 -1.72
N GLU A 56 -2.23 13.01 -1.60
CA GLU A 56 -1.26 12.98 -2.71
C GLU A 56 -1.03 11.54 -3.21
N ILE A 57 -1.46 10.54 -2.44
CA ILE A 57 -1.33 9.13 -2.79
C ILE A 57 -2.49 8.74 -3.71
N SER A 58 -2.17 8.26 -4.91
CA SER A 58 -3.18 7.67 -5.79
C SER A 58 -3.59 6.29 -5.27
N HIS A 59 -4.89 6.08 -5.09
CA HIS A 59 -5.45 4.80 -4.67
C HIS A 59 -6.17 4.11 -5.83
N VAL A 60 -6.21 2.78 -5.80
CA VAL A 60 -6.89 1.95 -6.81
C VAL A 60 -8.08 1.20 -6.20
N CYS A 61 -9.08 0.91 -7.02
CA CYS A 61 -10.11 -0.06 -6.66
C CYS A 61 -9.48 -1.46 -6.57
N ILE A 62 -9.46 -2.05 -5.38
CA ILE A 62 -8.80 -3.34 -5.15
C ILE A 62 -9.45 -4.47 -5.96
N ARG A 63 -10.76 -4.41 -6.19
CA ARG A 63 -11.45 -5.34 -7.08
C ARG A 63 -10.99 -5.18 -8.52
N CYS A 64 -10.93 -3.96 -9.04
CA CYS A 64 -10.61 -3.74 -10.45
C CYS A 64 -9.17 -4.17 -10.75
N ILE A 65 -8.20 -3.76 -9.92
CA ILE A 65 -6.79 -4.10 -10.14
C ILE A 65 -6.52 -5.61 -10.11
N ARG A 66 -7.31 -6.37 -9.34
CA ARG A 66 -7.21 -7.85 -9.26
C ARG A 66 -7.75 -8.56 -10.49
N VAL A 67 -8.73 -7.96 -11.17
CA VAL A 67 -9.43 -8.57 -12.31
C VAL A 67 -8.83 -8.10 -13.63
N ASN A 68 -8.34 -6.87 -13.68
CA ASN A 68 -7.68 -6.30 -14.84
C ASN A 68 -6.68 -5.20 -14.40
N TRP A 69 -5.40 -5.46 -14.64
CA TRP A 69 -4.33 -4.52 -14.29
C TRP A 69 -4.40 -3.20 -15.08
N ASP A 70 -5.02 -3.22 -16.28
CA ASP A 70 -5.09 -2.07 -17.19
C ASP A 70 -6.29 -1.16 -16.94
N ASP A 71 -7.15 -1.44 -15.94
CA ASP A 71 -8.33 -0.62 -15.65
C ASP A 71 -7.99 0.67 -14.87
N TYR A 72 -7.23 1.56 -15.53
CA TYR A 72 -6.76 2.86 -15.03
C TYR A 72 -7.89 3.80 -14.60
N LYS A 73 -9.14 3.53 -15.01
CA LYS A 73 -10.34 4.31 -14.65
C LYS A 73 -10.72 4.17 -13.18
N SER A 74 -10.15 3.19 -12.49
CA SER A 74 -10.46 2.89 -11.10
C SER A 74 -9.52 3.54 -10.08
N ARG A 75 -8.74 4.54 -10.51
CA ARG A 75 -7.79 5.30 -9.67
C ARG A 75 -8.41 6.58 -9.10
N GLU A 76 -8.10 6.90 -7.85
CA GLU A 76 -8.28 8.25 -7.28
C GLU A 76 -7.15 9.15 -7.79
N LEU A 77 -7.54 10.31 -8.33
CA LEU A 77 -6.63 11.43 -8.53
C LEU A 77 -6.94 12.50 -7.47
N PRO A 78 -5.98 13.35 -7.08
CA PRO A 78 -6.15 14.34 -6.01
C PRO A 78 -7.43 15.19 -6.09
N ASP A 79 -7.94 15.44 -7.31
CA ASP A 79 -9.12 16.30 -7.57
C ASP A 79 -10.38 15.54 -8.06
N LYS A 80 -10.39 14.20 -8.01
CA LYS A 80 -11.44 13.35 -8.61
C LYS A 80 -11.98 12.33 -7.60
N PRO A 81 -13.17 11.71 -7.82
CA PRO A 81 -13.95 11.14 -6.74
C PRO A 81 -13.19 10.08 -5.95
N ARG A 82 -13.26 10.20 -4.62
CA ARG A 82 -12.63 9.31 -3.65
C ARG A 82 -13.36 7.96 -3.68
N LEU A 83 -12.65 6.89 -4.02
CA LEU A 83 -13.15 5.54 -3.96
C LEU A 83 -13.71 5.30 -2.55
N SER A 84 -14.75 4.48 -2.46
CA SER A 84 -15.34 4.11 -1.19
C SER A 84 -14.40 3.21 -0.41
N ARG A 85 -14.03 3.62 0.81
CA ARG A 85 -13.25 2.80 1.74
C ARG A 85 -14.15 1.75 2.39
N CYS A 86 -13.59 0.56 2.62
CA CYS A 86 -14.25 -0.43 3.45
C CYS A 86 -14.42 0.13 4.87
N ALA A 87 -15.65 0.17 5.38
CA ALA A 87 -15.95 0.75 6.69
C ALA A 87 -15.28 0.00 7.85
N LYS A 88 -15.02 -1.30 7.67
CA LYS A 88 -14.44 -2.18 8.68
C LYS A 88 -12.92 -2.01 8.81
N CYS A 89 -12.16 -2.38 7.77
CA CYS A 89 -10.69 -2.30 7.84
C CYS A 89 -10.13 -0.92 7.50
N LYS A 90 -10.88 -0.07 6.78
CA LYS A 90 -10.45 1.26 6.28
C LYS A 90 -9.24 1.24 5.32
N VAL A 91 -8.76 0.06 4.93
CA VAL A 91 -7.62 -0.12 4.00
C VAL A 91 -8.09 -0.27 2.56
N ALA A 92 -8.98 -1.23 2.28
CA ALA A 92 -9.43 -1.50 0.92
C ALA A 92 -10.32 -0.37 0.37
N ARG A 93 -10.07 0.03 -0.89
CA ARG A 93 -10.83 1.05 -1.61
C ARG A 93 -11.54 0.46 -2.84
N TYR A 94 -12.73 0.97 -3.15
CA TYR A 94 -13.59 0.46 -4.22
C TYR A 94 -14.25 1.60 -5.00
N CYS A 95 -14.36 1.46 -6.33
CA CYS A 95 -15.04 2.48 -7.13
C CYS A 95 -16.55 2.58 -6.84
N ASN A 96 -17.16 1.50 -6.33
CA ASN A 96 -18.56 1.46 -5.92
C ASN A 96 -18.85 0.21 -5.07
N SER A 97 -20.06 0.13 -4.51
CA SER A 97 -20.50 -1.00 -3.69
C SER A 97 -20.56 -2.33 -4.46
N LYS A 98 -20.70 -2.30 -5.80
CA LYS A 98 -20.69 -3.53 -6.62
C LYS A 98 -19.30 -4.18 -6.60
N CYS A 99 -18.25 -3.38 -6.75
CA CYS A 99 -16.87 -3.85 -6.64
C CYS A 99 -16.57 -4.39 -5.24
N GLN A 100 -17.03 -3.70 -4.19
CA GLN A 100 -16.87 -4.17 -2.81
C GLN A 100 -17.54 -5.53 -2.57
N ARG A 101 -18.81 -5.68 -2.96
CA ARG A 101 -19.55 -6.95 -2.78
C ARG A 101 -18.95 -8.09 -3.59
N SER A 102 -18.49 -7.80 -4.81
CA SER A 102 -17.87 -8.79 -5.69
C SER A 102 -16.53 -9.30 -5.14
N ASP A 103 -15.76 -8.45 -4.47
CA ASP A 103 -14.46 -8.81 -3.89
C ASP A 103 -14.59 -9.42 -2.48
N TRP A 104 -15.77 -9.30 -1.85
CA TRP A 104 -16.01 -9.75 -0.46
C TRP A 104 -15.55 -11.17 -0.14
N PRO A 105 -15.76 -12.21 -0.99
CA PRO A 105 -15.30 -13.56 -0.66
C PRO A 105 -13.79 -13.64 -0.38
N ARG A 106 -12.98 -12.85 -1.10
CA ARG A 106 -11.53 -12.76 -0.89
C ARG A 106 -11.19 -11.71 0.16
N HIS A 107 -11.80 -10.52 0.07
CA HIS A 107 -11.55 -9.42 0.99
C HIS A 107 -11.87 -9.77 2.43
N LYS A 108 -12.87 -10.60 2.73
CA LYS A 108 -13.27 -10.91 4.12
C LYS A 108 -12.09 -11.36 4.98
N ILE A 109 -11.25 -12.26 4.45
CA ILE A 109 -10.08 -12.80 5.15
C ILE A 109 -9.07 -11.68 5.41
N GLU A 110 -8.74 -10.92 4.37
CA GLU A 110 -7.84 -9.77 4.45
C GLU A 110 -8.40 -8.69 5.41
N CYS A 111 -9.70 -8.43 5.36
CA CYS A 111 -10.40 -7.42 6.15
C CYS A 111 -10.29 -7.71 7.64
N ASP A 112 -10.52 -8.97 8.03
CA ASP A 112 -10.39 -9.41 9.42
C ASP A 112 -8.94 -9.37 9.88
N ALA A 113 -8.01 -9.77 9.02
CA ALA A 113 -6.59 -9.73 9.33
C ALA A 113 -6.12 -8.26 9.51
N TRP A 114 -6.55 -7.33 8.66
CA TRP A 114 -6.22 -5.90 8.79
C TRP A 114 -6.78 -5.27 10.06
N VAL A 115 -7.86 -5.81 10.63
CA VAL A 115 -8.42 -5.33 11.90
C VAL A 115 -7.74 -5.97 13.11
N THR A 116 -7.44 -7.27 13.04
CA THR A 116 -6.97 -8.06 14.18
C THR A 116 -5.44 -8.10 14.31
N LYS A 117 -4.74 -8.16 13.18
CA LYS A 117 -3.29 -8.25 13.07
C LYS A 117 -2.78 -7.42 11.88
N PRO A 118 -2.89 -6.08 11.93
CA PRO A 118 -2.42 -5.22 10.84
C PRO A 118 -0.95 -5.47 10.48
N TRP A 119 -0.10 -5.70 11.49
CA TRP A 119 1.34 -5.96 11.31
C TRP A 119 1.62 -7.29 10.57
N LEU A 120 0.76 -8.30 10.73
CA LEU A 120 0.92 -9.59 10.07
C LEU A 120 0.49 -9.53 8.59
N CYS A 121 -0.59 -8.81 8.29
CA CYS A 121 -1.03 -8.61 6.90
C CYS A 121 0.06 -8.00 6.05
N GLU A 122 0.75 -7.04 6.65
CA GLU A 122 1.84 -6.31 6.04
C GLU A 122 3.04 -7.20 5.73
N PHE A 123 3.41 -8.08 6.67
CA PHE A 123 4.42 -9.10 6.46
C PHE A 123 4.03 -10.10 5.37
N THR A 124 2.78 -10.60 5.37
CA THR A 124 2.31 -11.59 4.39
C THR A 124 2.21 -11.04 2.97
N MET A 125 1.91 -9.74 2.80
CA MET A 125 1.90 -9.10 1.47
C MET A 125 3.30 -9.01 0.84
N GLU A 126 4.36 -8.96 1.65
CA GLU A 126 5.75 -8.97 1.19
C GLU A 126 6.24 -10.39 0.85
N GLU A 127 5.72 -11.43 1.53
CA GLU A 127 6.12 -12.84 1.32
C GLU A 127 5.37 -13.56 0.19
N GLU A 128 4.07 -13.32 -0.02
CA GLU A 128 3.28 -14.00 -1.07
C GLU A 128 3.73 -13.64 -2.51
N HIS A 129 4.56 -12.62 -2.68
CA HIS A 129 5.12 -12.19 -3.96
C HIS A 129 6.61 -12.59 -4.12
N ARG A 130 7.11 -13.49 -3.27
CA ARG A 130 8.42 -14.15 -3.43
C ARG A 130 8.34 -15.30 -4.42
#